data_AF-A0AA37GAC3-F1
#
_entry.id   AF-A0AA37GAC3-F1
#
_cell.length_a   1.000
_cell.length_b   1.000
_cell.length_c   1.000
_cell.angle_alpha   90.00
_cell.angle_beta   90.00
_cell.angle_gamma   90.00
#
_symmetry.space_group_name_H-M   'P 1'
#
loop_
_entity.id
_entity.type
_entity.pdbx_description
1 polymer ?
#
loop_
_entity_poly.entity_id
_entity_poly.type
_entity_poly.pdbx_seq_one_letter_code
_entity_poly.pdbx_strand_id
1 'polypeptide(L)'
;MHTSPDAVNQFEDSLNVSAKPWTDLADDAVVSELMAGFFQWDEPFVLAFVDQKSFLEDMRQCSPETARYCSPLLVNAICALRSHTSRRAKAFGRANGRDMRLAFFDEARRQLNLESGRVSLPTAEALFIMHLMAAAGGMDRATRMYHLAACDMVQQLEPTAQRGTDESGREQYILSRALWGMYCFESIFAFLYLRPSFLPMPSIPRFFIYHDTRNLPYISPRDTRTTMILNATCDLSIIYNKTMEYNKNVESYELGNEADIYKRVSLFGELQVWREGMPQEVKETTPFDSSAYFLR
;
A
#
# COMPACT_ATOMS: atom_id res chain seq x y z
N MET A 1 -22.40 11.37 -11.17
CA MET A 1 -23.11 10.11 -11.46
C MET A 1 -23.17 9.32 -10.16
N HIS A 2 -24.36 9.12 -9.62
CA HIS A 2 -24.56 8.43 -8.34
C HIS A 2 -24.25 6.95 -8.50
N THR A 3 -23.16 6.47 -7.89
CA THR A 3 -23.00 5.05 -7.57
C THR A 3 -24.19 4.62 -6.71
N SER A 4 -24.93 3.59 -7.13
CA SER A 4 -26.03 3.06 -6.33
C SER A 4 -25.49 2.62 -4.96
N PRO A 5 -26.05 3.09 -3.83
CA PRO A 5 -25.62 2.71 -2.49
C PRO A 5 -25.57 1.18 -2.29
N ASP A 6 -26.41 0.45 -3.02
CA ASP A 6 -26.59 -1.00 -2.89
C ASP A 6 -25.38 -1.81 -3.41
N ALA A 7 -24.66 -1.32 -4.41
CA ALA A 7 -23.50 -2.02 -4.97
C ALA A 7 -22.23 -1.86 -4.11
N VAL A 8 -22.09 -0.71 -3.44
CA VAL A 8 -21.00 -0.44 -2.48
C VAL A 8 -21.19 -1.30 -1.23
N ASN A 9 -22.42 -1.39 -0.71
CA ASN A 9 -22.74 -2.22 0.44
C ASN A 9 -22.52 -3.73 0.18
N GLN A 10 -22.74 -4.22 -1.05
CA GLN A 10 -22.57 -5.65 -1.36
C GLN A 10 -21.11 -6.13 -1.33
N PHE A 11 -20.13 -5.30 -1.70
CA PHE A 11 -18.71 -5.68 -1.67
C PHE A 11 -18.15 -5.65 -0.23
N GLU A 12 -18.58 -4.64 0.55
CA GLU A 12 -18.18 -4.47 1.95
C GLU A 12 -18.64 -5.62 2.86
N ASP A 13 -19.79 -6.24 2.58
CA ASP A 13 -20.29 -7.40 3.33
C ASP A 13 -19.74 -8.77 2.84
N SER A 14 -18.84 -8.83 1.83
CA SER A 14 -18.55 -10.08 1.09
C SER A 14 -17.31 -10.89 1.49
N LEU A 15 -16.31 -10.32 2.19
CA LEU A 15 -15.04 -11.04 2.42
C LEU A 15 -15.12 -12.18 3.44
N ASN A 16 -16.11 -12.12 4.35
CA ASN A 16 -16.42 -13.09 5.41
C ASN A 16 -15.17 -13.67 6.08
N VAL A 17 -14.43 -12.80 6.79
CA VAL A 17 -13.21 -13.14 7.53
C VAL A 17 -13.46 -13.05 9.03
N SER A 18 -12.80 -13.92 9.79
CA SER A 18 -12.90 -13.94 11.25
C SER A 18 -12.07 -12.81 11.88
N ALA A 19 -12.59 -12.18 12.93
CA ALA A 19 -11.85 -11.22 13.75
C ALA A 19 -10.79 -11.93 14.59
N LYS A 20 -11.16 -13.03 15.25
CA LYS A 20 -10.22 -13.85 16.01
C LYS A 20 -9.50 -14.85 15.09
N PRO A 21 -8.22 -15.17 15.34
CA PRO A 21 -7.37 -14.72 16.45
C PRO A 21 -6.61 -13.40 16.17
N TRP A 22 -6.93 -12.69 15.10
CA TRP A 22 -6.19 -11.49 14.66
C TRP A 22 -6.43 -10.28 15.54
N THR A 23 -7.63 -10.15 16.10
CA THR A 23 -8.00 -9.09 17.04
C THR A 23 -9.18 -9.52 17.91
N ASP A 24 -9.17 -9.06 19.16
CA ASP A 24 -10.28 -9.23 20.13
C ASP A 24 -11.11 -7.95 20.29
N LEU A 25 -10.81 -6.90 19.50
CA LEU A 25 -11.42 -5.57 19.69
C LEU A 25 -12.82 -5.43 19.07
N ALA A 26 -13.16 -6.25 18.07
CA ALA A 26 -14.44 -6.18 17.37
C ALA A 26 -14.90 -7.58 16.92
N ASP A 27 -16.13 -7.65 16.42
CA ASP A 27 -16.69 -8.86 15.82
C ASP A 27 -16.30 -9.04 14.34
N ASP A 28 -16.57 -10.22 13.80
CA ASP A 28 -16.27 -10.62 12.43
C ASP A 28 -16.91 -9.69 11.40
N ALA A 29 -18.09 -9.14 11.69
CA ALA A 29 -18.82 -8.26 10.79
C ALA A 29 -18.13 -6.89 10.64
N VAL A 30 -17.66 -6.32 11.76
CA VAL A 30 -16.84 -5.10 11.73
C VAL A 30 -15.53 -5.35 11.00
N VAL A 31 -14.80 -6.42 11.35
CA VAL A 31 -13.49 -6.70 10.73
C VAL A 31 -13.63 -6.98 9.23
N SER A 32 -14.64 -7.76 8.83
CA SER A 32 -14.90 -8.05 7.41
C SER A 32 -15.19 -6.79 6.60
N GLU A 33 -16.02 -5.86 7.12
CA GLU A 33 -16.31 -4.58 6.45
C GLU A 33 -15.05 -3.74 6.30
N LEU A 34 -14.22 -3.67 7.34
CA LEU A 34 -12.98 -2.89 7.31
C LEU A 34 -11.97 -3.47 6.32
N MET A 35 -11.79 -4.79 6.29
CA MET A 35 -10.91 -5.45 5.31
C MET A 35 -11.44 -5.24 3.88
N ALA A 36 -12.75 -5.38 3.67
CA ALA A 36 -13.35 -5.18 2.36
C ALA A 36 -13.16 -3.75 1.89
N GLY A 37 -13.37 -2.77 2.77
CA GLY A 37 -13.10 -1.37 2.50
C GLY A 37 -11.62 -1.11 2.15
N PHE A 38 -10.67 -1.70 2.87
CA PHE A 38 -9.24 -1.53 2.57
C PHE A 38 -8.89 -2.03 1.17
N PHE A 39 -9.28 -3.26 0.85
CA PHE A 39 -9.00 -3.83 -0.46
C PHE A 39 -9.78 -3.13 -1.56
N GLN A 40 -10.96 -2.54 -1.25
CA GLN A 40 -11.77 -1.83 -2.23
C GLN A 40 -11.28 -0.41 -2.53
N TRP A 41 -10.73 0.31 -1.53
CA TRP A 41 -10.50 1.77 -1.59
C TRP A 41 -9.04 2.20 -1.45
N ASP A 42 -8.17 1.41 -0.79
CA ASP A 42 -6.80 1.84 -0.48
C ASP A 42 -5.73 1.01 -1.21
N GLU A 43 -5.86 -0.32 -1.22
CA GLU A 43 -4.91 -1.23 -1.87
C GLU A 43 -4.73 -0.96 -3.37
N PRO A 44 -5.77 -0.70 -4.19
CA PRO A 44 -5.58 -0.55 -5.64
C PRO A 44 -4.71 0.63 -6.10
N PHE A 45 -4.26 1.51 -5.20
CA PHE A 45 -3.41 2.64 -5.54
C PHE A 45 -2.30 2.88 -4.50
N VAL A 46 -2.52 3.73 -3.50
CA VAL A 46 -1.48 4.15 -2.56
C VAL A 46 -0.97 3.03 -1.65
N LEU A 47 -1.79 2.01 -1.36
CA LEU A 47 -1.41 0.89 -0.49
C LEU A 47 -1.30 -0.44 -1.24
N ALA A 48 -0.92 -0.40 -2.51
CA ALA A 48 -0.79 -1.57 -3.41
C ALA A 48 0.28 -2.58 -3.00
N PHE A 49 0.94 -2.35 -1.88
CA PHE A 49 1.94 -3.24 -1.33
C PHE A 49 1.37 -4.41 -0.53
N VAL A 50 0.08 -4.43 -0.20
CA VAL A 50 -0.58 -5.56 0.48
C VAL A 50 -1.29 -6.44 -0.55
N ASP A 51 -0.76 -7.63 -0.84
CA ASP A 51 -1.40 -8.55 -1.79
C ASP A 51 -2.68 -9.17 -1.19
N GLN A 52 -3.83 -8.83 -1.78
CA GLN A 52 -5.14 -9.23 -1.27
C GLN A 52 -5.32 -10.76 -1.15
N LYS A 53 -4.84 -11.54 -2.12
CA LYS A 53 -5.07 -12.99 -2.16
C LYS A 53 -4.30 -13.68 -1.04
N SER A 54 -3.01 -13.42 -0.96
CA SER A 54 -2.14 -14.00 0.08
C SER A 54 -2.53 -13.56 1.49
N PHE A 55 -2.87 -12.27 1.68
CA PHE A 55 -3.35 -11.77 2.96
C PHE A 55 -4.63 -12.51 3.41
N LEU A 56 -5.63 -12.64 2.54
CA LEU A 56 -6.90 -13.26 2.89
C LEU A 56 -6.80 -14.77 3.06
N GLU A 57 -5.92 -15.44 2.31
CA GLU A 57 -5.61 -16.86 2.51
C GLU A 57 -5.06 -17.09 3.92
N ASP A 58 -4.06 -16.32 4.34
CA ASP A 58 -3.50 -16.44 5.69
C ASP A 58 -4.52 -16.05 6.76
N MET A 59 -5.29 -14.98 6.54
CA MET A 59 -6.32 -14.55 7.48
C MET A 59 -7.37 -15.64 7.74
N ARG A 60 -7.78 -16.38 6.70
CA ARG A 60 -8.77 -17.46 6.80
C ARG A 60 -8.22 -18.72 7.46
N GLN A 61 -6.91 -18.95 7.42
CA GLN A 61 -6.28 -20.06 8.15
C GLN A 61 -6.32 -19.87 9.67
N CYS A 62 -6.60 -18.66 10.15
CA CYS A 62 -6.75 -18.35 11.58
C CYS A 62 -5.57 -18.84 12.45
N SER A 63 -4.35 -18.79 11.90
CA SER A 63 -3.13 -19.30 12.53
C SER A 63 -1.99 -18.25 12.44
N PRO A 64 -2.00 -17.21 13.29
CA PRO A 64 -1.05 -16.10 13.24
C PRO A 64 0.42 -16.54 13.31
N GLU A 65 0.71 -17.64 14.00
CA GLU A 65 2.06 -18.18 14.20
C GLU A 65 2.67 -18.78 12.93
N THR A 66 1.85 -19.24 11.97
CA THR A 66 2.31 -19.81 10.70
C THR A 66 2.10 -18.89 9.50
N ALA A 67 1.32 -17.82 9.67
CA ALA A 67 1.05 -16.85 8.61
C ALA A 67 2.32 -16.12 8.14
N ARG A 68 2.42 -15.88 6.83
CA ARG A 68 3.56 -15.23 6.17
C ARG A 68 3.23 -13.82 5.65
N TYR A 69 1.97 -13.60 5.31
CA TYR A 69 1.43 -12.43 4.60
C TYR A 69 0.29 -11.75 5.37
N CYS A 70 -0.11 -12.30 6.53
CA CYS A 70 -1.04 -11.67 7.46
C CYS A 70 -0.47 -11.74 8.88
N SER A 71 -0.77 -10.74 9.70
CA SER A 71 -0.39 -10.72 11.11
C SER A 71 -1.42 -9.93 11.94
N PRO A 72 -1.52 -10.17 13.26
CA PRO A 72 -2.33 -9.33 14.14
C PRO A 72 -1.94 -7.86 14.04
N LEU A 73 -0.65 -7.54 13.93
CA LEU A 73 -0.15 -6.19 13.71
C LEU A 73 -0.79 -5.55 12.47
N LEU A 74 -0.70 -6.21 11.32
CA LEU A 74 -1.22 -5.69 10.05
C LEU A 74 -2.75 -5.58 10.05
N VAL A 75 -3.45 -6.59 10.56
CA VAL A 75 -4.93 -6.55 10.67
C VAL A 75 -5.39 -5.37 11.51
N ASN A 76 -4.78 -5.16 12.68
CA ASN A 76 -5.15 -4.03 13.53
C ASN A 76 -4.76 -2.68 12.89
N ALA A 77 -3.64 -2.58 12.17
CA ALA A 77 -3.28 -1.37 11.43
C ALA A 77 -4.30 -1.02 10.34
N ILE A 78 -4.74 -2.01 9.54
CA ILE A 78 -5.77 -1.84 8.52
C ILE A 78 -7.13 -1.47 9.15
N CYS A 79 -7.55 -2.18 10.20
CA CYS A 79 -8.78 -1.88 10.93
C CYS A 79 -8.78 -0.45 11.48
N ALA A 80 -7.64 -0.03 12.05
CA ALA A 80 -7.46 1.32 12.55
C ALA A 80 -7.59 2.35 11.42
N LEU A 81 -6.93 2.12 10.28
CA LEU A 81 -7.03 2.97 9.10
C LEU A 81 -8.48 3.09 8.62
N ARG A 82 -9.22 2.00 8.47
CA ARG A 82 -10.58 2.03 7.88
C ARG A 82 -11.69 2.43 8.85
N SER A 83 -11.45 2.35 10.16
CA SER A 83 -12.45 2.68 11.18
C SER A 83 -12.95 4.13 11.10
N HIS A 84 -12.14 5.06 10.58
CA HIS A 84 -12.52 6.47 10.48
C HIS A 84 -13.65 6.73 9.47
N THR A 85 -13.79 5.90 8.43
CA THR A 85 -14.85 6.00 7.42
C THR A 85 -16.03 5.06 7.67
N SER A 86 -15.82 3.95 8.38
CA SER A 86 -16.87 2.95 8.63
C SER A 86 -17.95 3.44 9.60
N ARG A 87 -19.22 3.33 9.18
CA ARG A 87 -20.39 3.60 10.05
C ARG A 87 -20.58 2.49 11.08
N ARG A 88 -20.34 1.24 10.69
CA ARG A 88 -20.47 0.05 11.55
C ARG A 88 -19.44 0.09 12.68
N ALA A 89 -18.17 0.36 12.37
CA ALA A 89 -17.13 0.52 13.39
C ALA A 89 -17.43 1.67 14.36
N LYS A 90 -17.94 2.81 13.86
CA LYS A 90 -18.38 3.93 14.71
C LYS A 90 -19.55 3.56 15.63
N ALA A 91 -20.53 2.80 15.12
CA ALA A 91 -21.67 2.34 15.93
C ALA A 91 -21.22 1.33 16.99
N PHE A 92 -20.39 0.37 16.61
CA PHE A 92 -19.79 -0.61 17.51
C PHE A 92 -18.97 0.06 18.61
N GLY A 93 -18.13 1.04 18.25
CA GLY A 93 -17.34 1.83 19.19
C GLY A 93 -18.21 2.59 20.20
N ARG A 94 -19.27 3.26 19.74
CA ARG A 94 -20.22 3.96 20.62
C ARG A 94 -20.90 3.01 21.61
N ALA A 95 -21.33 1.83 21.15
CA ALA A 95 -21.95 0.83 22.01
C ALA A 95 -20.99 0.30 23.10
N ASN A 96 -19.68 0.34 22.82
CA ASN A 96 -18.63 -0.15 23.72
C ASN A 96 -17.83 0.98 24.41
N GLY A 97 -18.28 2.24 24.31
CA GLY A 97 -17.62 3.39 24.92
C GLY A 97 -16.19 3.66 24.44
N ARG A 98 -15.85 3.29 23.20
CA ARG A 98 -14.49 3.36 22.65
C ARG A 98 -14.45 4.00 21.25
N ASP A 99 -13.40 4.76 20.95
CA ASP A 99 -13.05 5.12 19.57
C ASP A 99 -12.30 3.94 18.94
N MET A 100 -12.96 3.21 18.04
CA MET A 100 -12.39 2.01 17.42
C MET A 100 -11.10 2.29 16.65
N ARG A 101 -10.99 3.47 16.02
CA ARG A 101 -9.77 3.87 15.30
C ARG A 101 -8.57 3.90 16.25
N LEU A 102 -8.73 4.53 17.41
CA LEU A 102 -7.67 4.62 18.42
C LEU A 102 -7.40 3.27 19.06
N ALA A 103 -8.45 2.51 19.39
CA ALA A 103 -8.31 1.18 19.99
C ALA A 103 -7.50 0.23 19.08
N PHE A 104 -7.83 0.16 17.79
CA PHE A 104 -7.08 -0.64 16.83
C PHE A 104 -5.65 -0.13 16.62
N PHE A 105 -5.44 1.19 16.61
CA PHE A 105 -4.09 1.76 16.48
C PHE A 105 -3.19 1.45 17.69
N ASP A 106 -3.75 1.52 18.89
CA ASP A 106 -3.06 1.15 20.12
C ASP A 106 -2.74 -0.34 20.17
N GLU A 107 -3.65 -1.19 19.69
CA GLU A 107 -3.41 -2.62 19.56
C GLU A 107 -2.34 -2.93 18.51
N ALA A 108 -2.36 -2.27 17.35
CA ALA A 108 -1.28 -2.39 16.35
C ALA A 108 0.08 -2.01 16.97
N ARG A 109 0.14 -0.91 17.73
CA ARG A 109 1.37 -0.53 18.45
C ARG A 109 1.79 -1.57 19.48
N ARG A 110 0.85 -2.19 20.20
CA ARG A 110 1.15 -3.28 21.15
C ARG A 110 1.74 -4.50 20.42
N GLN A 111 1.16 -4.88 19.28
CA GLN A 111 1.63 -6.00 18.46
C GLN A 111 3.02 -5.72 17.86
N LEU A 112 3.27 -4.49 17.40
CA LEU A 112 4.58 -4.08 16.89
C LEU A 112 5.68 -4.26 17.95
N ASN A 113 5.39 -3.93 19.22
CA ASN A 113 6.33 -4.14 20.31
C ASN A 113 6.59 -5.64 20.56
N LEU A 114 5.62 -6.51 20.33
CA LEU A 114 5.77 -7.96 20.48
C LEU A 114 6.64 -8.57 19.38
N GLU A 115 6.54 -8.08 18.14
CA GLU A 115 7.39 -8.51 17.03
C GLU A 115 8.89 -8.30 17.31
N SER A 116 9.25 -7.42 18.25
CA SER A 116 10.62 -7.27 18.77
C SER A 116 11.68 -7.04 17.67
N GLY A 117 11.32 -6.30 16.62
CA GLY A 117 12.21 -5.98 15.49
C GLY A 117 12.35 -7.11 14.45
N ARG A 118 11.51 -8.15 14.51
CA ARG A 118 11.50 -9.22 13.51
C ARG A 118 11.23 -8.66 12.11
N VAL A 119 12.15 -8.92 11.18
CA VAL A 119 11.97 -8.59 9.77
C VAL A 119 10.91 -9.51 9.16
N SER A 120 9.80 -8.92 8.73
CA SER A 120 8.72 -9.62 8.03
C SER A 120 7.96 -8.66 7.12
N LEU A 121 7.37 -9.20 6.06
CA LEU A 121 6.56 -8.41 5.13
C LEU A 121 5.37 -7.75 5.85
N PRO A 122 4.54 -8.46 6.65
CA PRO A 122 3.42 -7.83 7.36
C PRO A 122 3.82 -6.70 8.31
N THR A 123 5.02 -6.76 8.90
CA THR A 123 5.52 -5.68 9.75
C THR A 123 5.87 -4.44 8.93
N ALA A 124 6.53 -4.61 7.78
CA ALA A 124 6.83 -3.50 6.87
C ALA A 124 5.54 -2.82 6.37
N GLU A 125 4.56 -3.63 5.93
CA GLU A 125 3.25 -3.15 5.46
C GLU A 125 2.50 -2.38 6.57
N ALA A 126 2.46 -2.93 7.78
CA ALA A 126 1.81 -2.29 8.91
C ALA A 126 2.47 -0.96 9.30
N LEU A 127 3.80 -0.87 9.25
CA LEU A 127 4.52 0.36 9.58
C LEU A 127 4.20 1.50 8.62
N PHE A 128 4.04 1.24 7.32
CA PHE A 128 3.57 2.24 6.36
C PHE A 128 2.14 2.72 6.66
N ILE A 129 1.25 1.80 7.01
CA ILE A 129 -0.13 2.14 7.40
C ILE A 129 -0.14 2.95 8.71
N MET A 130 0.63 2.53 9.71
CA MET A 130 0.76 3.25 10.98
C MET A 130 1.38 4.63 10.80
N HIS A 131 2.33 4.79 9.87
CA HIS A 131 2.87 6.09 9.48
C HIS A 131 1.77 7.04 8.98
N LEU A 132 0.92 6.59 8.04
CA LEU A 132 -0.22 7.39 7.54
C LEU A 132 -1.16 7.81 8.67
N MET A 133 -1.48 6.86 9.54
CA MET A 133 -2.39 7.11 10.66
C MET A 133 -1.81 8.11 11.66
N ALA A 134 -0.51 8.00 11.96
CA ALA A 134 0.18 8.93 12.83
C ALA A 134 0.24 10.33 12.23
N ALA A 135 0.49 10.42 10.91
CA ALA A 135 0.48 11.69 10.18
C ALA A 135 -0.90 12.35 10.23
N ALA A 136 -1.97 11.60 9.92
CA ALA A 136 -3.34 12.09 9.98
C ALA A 136 -3.77 12.52 11.40
N GLY A 137 -3.16 11.92 12.43
CA GLY A 137 -3.36 12.28 13.83
C GLY A 137 -2.47 13.42 14.35
N GLY A 138 -1.58 13.99 13.53
CA GLY A 138 -0.64 15.05 13.95
C GLY A 138 0.44 14.57 14.93
N MET A 139 0.79 13.28 14.91
CA MET A 139 1.78 12.68 15.82
C MET A 139 3.18 12.65 15.20
N ASP A 140 3.76 13.82 14.92
CA ASP A 140 4.99 14.00 14.12
C ASP A 140 6.15 13.05 14.48
N ARG A 141 6.43 12.89 15.78
CA ARG A 141 7.50 11.99 16.24
C ARG A 141 7.20 10.53 15.89
N ALA A 142 5.97 10.09 16.13
CA ALA A 142 5.55 8.72 15.80
C ALA A 142 5.51 8.50 14.29
N THR A 143 5.02 9.48 13.54
CA THR A 143 5.02 9.51 12.06
C THR A 143 6.42 9.23 11.50
N ARG A 144 7.43 9.98 11.98
CA ARG A 144 8.82 9.79 11.56
C ARG A 144 9.38 8.43 12.00
N MET A 145 9.06 7.98 13.21
CA MET A 145 9.54 6.70 13.73
C MET A 145 9.03 5.52 12.90
N TYR A 146 7.71 5.43 12.66
CA TYR A 146 7.14 4.34 11.87
C TYR A 146 7.63 4.36 10.44
N HIS A 147 7.79 5.55 9.87
CA HIS A 147 8.29 5.71 8.51
C HIS A 147 9.71 5.18 8.32
N LEU A 148 10.64 5.62 9.18
CA LEU A 148 12.04 5.17 9.09
C LEU A 148 12.16 3.67 9.38
N ALA A 149 11.39 3.15 10.33
CA ALA A 149 11.33 1.72 10.60
C ALA A 149 10.78 0.94 9.39
N ALA A 150 9.76 1.45 8.69
CA ALA A 150 9.24 0.84 7.47
C ALA A 150 10.31 0.76 6.39
N CYS A 151 11.02 1.87 6.13
CA CYS A 151 12.08 1.92 5.12
C CYS A 151 13.23 0.95 5.45
N ASP A 152 13.64 0.88 6.71
CA ASP A 152 14.66 -0.07 7.17
C ASP A 152 14.22 -1.53 6.95
N MET A 153 12.98 -1.87 7.31
CA MET A 153 12.41 -3.20 7.07
C MET A 153 12.41 -3.58 5.59
N VAL A 154 12.06 -2.65 4.70
CA VAL A 154 12.07 -2.85 3.24
C VAL A 154 13.47 -3.18 2.73
N GLN A 155 14.48 -2.42 3.16
CA GLN A 155 15.87 -2.64 2.77
C GLN A 155 16.38 -4.01 3.24
N GLN A 156 15.92 -4.49 4.40
CA GLN A 156 16.24 -5.83 4.91
C GLN A 156 15.50 -6.96 4.17
N LEU A 157 14.31 -6.70 3.61
CA LEU A 157 13.53 -7.68 2.84
C LEU A 157 14.03 -7.86 1.40
N GLU A 158 14.63 -6.84 0.79
CA GLU A 158 15.03 -6.85 -0.63
C GLU A 158 15.98 -8.02 -1.00
N PRO A 159 17.03 -8.36 -0.22
CA PRO A 159 17.92 -9.47 -0.56
C PRO A 159 17.21 -10.83 -0.57
N THR A 160 16.21 -11.02 0.31
CA THR A 160 15.41 -12.25 0.36
C THR A 160 14.54 -12.37 -0.88
N ALA A 161 13.93 -11.27 -1.32
CA ALA A 161 13.08 -11.24 -2.51
C ALA A 161 13.85 -11.62 -3.79
N GLN A 162 15.12 -11.22 -3.90
CA GLN A 162 15.97 -11.57 -5.05
C GLN A 162 16.32 -13.06 -5.14
N ARG A 163 16.45 -13.75 -4.00
CA ARG A 163 16.95 -15.13 -3.97
C ARG A 163 15.96 -16.15 -4.50
N GLY A 164 14.66 -15.85 -4.47
CA GLY A 164 13.62 -16.74 -5.00
C GLY A 164 13.64 -18.13 -4.38
N THR A 165 13.00 -18.28 -3.23
CA THR A 165 13.06 -19.53 -2.45
C THR A 165 11.99 -20.56 -2.81
N ASP A 166 10.98 -20.16 -3.58
CA ASP A 166 9.82 -20.99 -3.92
C ASP A 166 9.82 -21.34 -5.41
N GLU A 167 9.75 -22.65 -5.70
CA GLU A 167 9.66 -23.19 -7.07
C GLU A 167 8.43 -22.65 -7.82
N SER A 168 7.38 -22.26 -7.11
CA SER A 168 6.16 -21.71 -7.74
C SER A 168 6.30 -20.26 -8.21
N GLY A 169 7.34 -19.54 -7.77
CA GLY A 169 7.52 -18.10 -8.00
C GLY A 169 6.52 -17.20 -7.28
N ARG A 170 5.55 -17.76 -6.54
CA ARG A 170 4.51 -17.01 -5.81
C ARG A 170 5.11 -16.03 -4.81
N GLU A 171 6.11 -16.46 -4.06
CA GLU A 171 6.78 -15.58 -3.09
C GLU A 171 7.47 -14.39 -3.77
N GLN A 172 8.14 -14.62 -4.91
CA GLN A 172 8.78 -13.54 -5.68
C GLN A 172 7.75 -12.55 -6.23
N TYR A 173 6.59 -13.04 -6.70
CA TYR A 173 5.47 -12.19 -7.11
C TYR A 173 5.02 -11.27 -5.97
N ILE A 174 4.73 -11.83 -4.80
CA ILE A 174 4.21 -11.09 -3.65
C ILE A 174 5.24 -10.07 -3.17
N LEU A 175 6.49 -10.49 -2.98
CA LEU A 175 7.56 -9.60 -2.54
C LEU A 175 7.87 -8.51 -3.58
N SER A 176 7.84 -8.83 -4.88
CA SER A 176 8.00 -7.83 -5.93
C SER A 176 6.90 -6.78 -5.88
N ARG A 177 5.62 -7.21 -5.78
CA ARG A 177 4.48 -6.30 -5.66
C ARG A 177 4.61 -5.42 -4.42
N ALA A 178 4.93 -6.01 -3.27
CA ALA A 178 5.12 -5.30 -2.01
C ALA A 178 6.23 -4.25 -2.09
N LEU A 179 7.44 -4.65 -2.50
CA LEU A 179 8.59 -3.75 -2.53
C LEU A 179 8.41 -2.59 -3.52
N TRP A 180 7.85 -2.87 -4.70
CA TRP A 180 7.50 -1.80 -5.66
C TRP A 180 6.36 -0.92 -5.15
N GLY A 181 5.33 -1.48 -4.53
CA GLY A 181 4.24 -0.70 -3.92
C GLY A 181 4.73 0.22 -2.79
N MET A 182 5.63 -0.25 -1.93
CA MET A 182 6.23 0.54 -0.86
C MET A 182 7.15 1.64 -1.41
N TYR A 183 7.91 1.35 -2.47
CA TYR A 183 8.68 2.36 -3.18
C TYR A 183 7.79 3.44 -3.82
N CYS A 184 6.67 3.04 -4.43
CA CYS A 184 5.69 3.97 -4.99
C CYS A 184 5.10 4.88 -3.90
N PHE A 185 4.66 4.28 -2.79
CA PHE A 185 4.18 5.00 -1.62
C PHE A 185 5.23 6.03 -1.16
N GLU A 186 6.45 5.59 -0.88
CA GLU A 186 7.50 6.46 -0.39
C GLU A 186 7.84 7.58 -1.39
N SER A 187 7.91 7.27 -2.69
CA SER A 187 8.26 8.25 -3.71
C SER A 187 7.21 9.34 -3.87
N ILE A 188 5.91 8.99 -3.78
CA ILE A 188 4.82 9.97 -3.81
C ILE A 188 4.92 10.91 -2.61
N PHE A 189 5.07 10.37 -1.40
CA PHE A 189 5.18 11.19 -0.20
C PHE A 189 6.46 12.01 -0.17
N ALA A 190 7.59 11.44 -0.58
CA ALA A 190 8.87 12.15 -0.70
C ALA A 190 8.76 13.35 -1.66
N PHE A 191 8.11 13.16 -2.82
CA PHE A 191 7.82 14.24 -3.77
C PHE A 191 6.95 15.33 -3.16
N LEU A 192 5.88 14.98 -2.43
CA LEU A 192 5.03 15.96 -1.72
C LEU A 192 5.81 16.76 -0.67
N TYR A 193 6.81 16.15 -0.04
CA TYR A 193 7.70 16.81 0.91
C TYR A 193 8.96 17.42 0.26
N LEU A 194 9.02 17.48 -1.08
CA LEU A 194 10.12 18.07 -1.84
C LEU A 194 11.51 17.47 -1.50
N ARG A 195 11.55 16.15 -1.26
CA ARG A 195 12.79 15.42 -0.96
C ARG A 195 12.88 14.15 -1.80
N PRO A 196 14.08 13.58 -1.98
CA PRO A 196 14.20 12.24 -2.55
C PRO A 196 13.57 11.18 -1.64
N SER A 197 13.19 10.07 -2.26
CA SER A 197 12.75 8.85 -1.57
C SER A 197 13.86 8.33 -0.66
N PHE A 198 13.51 7.89 0.56
CA PHE A 198 14.46 7.14 1.40
C PHE A 198 14.67 5.72 0.89
N LEU A 199 13.74 5.19 0.10
CA LEU A 199 13.88 3.90 -0.55
C LEU A 199 14.58 4.07 -1.90
N PRO A 200 15.65 3.31 -2.18
CA PRO A 200 16.17 3.22 -3.54
C PRO A 200 15.13 2.54 -4.45
N MET A 201 15.31 2.70 -5.75
CA MET A 201 14.54 1.93 -6.72
C MET A 201 14.75 0.43 -6.44
N PRO A 202 13.68 -0.37 -6.28
CA PRO A 202 13.80 -1.80 -6.05
C PRO A 202 14.56 -2.47 -7.20
N SER A 203 15.54 -3.29 -6.85
CA SER A 203 16.35 -4.06 -7.82
C SER A 203 15.64 -5.32 -8.33
N ILE A 204 14.63 -5.81 -7.59
CA ILE A 204 13.80 -6.93 -8.02
C ILE A 204 12.96 -6.55 -9.26
N PRO A 205 12.89 -7.39 -10.31
CA PRO A 205 12.00 -7.16 -11.45
C PRO A 205 10.53 -7.03 -11.00
N ARG A 206 9.71 -6.32 -11.79
CA ARG A 206 8.27 -6.19 -11.56
C ARG A 206 7.54 -7.49 -11.97
N PHE A 207 7.73 -8.55 -11.19
CA PHE A 207 7.18 -9.88 -11.46
C PHE A 207 5.65 -9.90 -11.53
N PHE A 208 4.98 -8.91 -10.92
CA PHE A 208 3.53 -8.75 -11.02
C PHE A 208 3.02 -8.35 -12.42
N ILE A 209 3.90 -7.95 -13.35
CA ILE A 209 3.54 -7.72 -14.76
C ILE A 209 3.54 -9.03 -15.57
N TYR A 210 4.48 -9.91 -15.26
CA TYR A 210 4.84 -11.05 -16.10
C TYR A 210 4.36 -12.40 -15.57
N HIS A 211 3.88 -12.46 -14.33
CA HIS A 211 3.44 -13.74 -13.77
C HIS A 211 2.31 -14.32 -14.61
N ASP A 212 2.59 -15.56 -15.00
CA ASP A 212 1.96 -16.23 -16.11
C ASP A 212 0.44 -16.31 -15.94
N THR A 213 -0.25 -15.57 -16.82
CA THR A 213 -1.69 -15.66 -17.06
C THR A 213 -2.13 -17.06 -17.48
N ARG A 214 -1.20 -17.99 -17.74
CA ARG A 214 -1.49 -19.37 -18.19
C ARG A 214 -1.95 -20.33 -17.09
N ASN A 215 -1.67 -20.09 -15.80
CA ASN A 215 -1.99 -21.05 -14.72
C ASN A 215 -2.92 -20.52 -13.62
N LEU A 216 -3.41 -19.27 -13.72
CA LEU A 216 -4.39 -18.75 -12.77
C LEU A 216 -5.82 -19.01 -13.25
N PRO A 217 -6.68 -19.63 -12.44
CA PRO A 217 -8.10 -19.75 -12.75
C PRO A 217 -8.71 -18.34 -12.73
N TYR A 218 -8.95 -17.77 -13.91
CA TYR A 218 -9.62 -16.48 -14.13
C TYR A 218 -9.01 -15.28 -13.38
N ILE A 219 -8.25 -14.43 -14.10
CA ILE A 219 -7.85 -13.12 -13.60
C ILE A 219 -9.06 -12.19 -13.71
N SER A 220 -9.52 -11.64 -12.58
CA SER A 220 -10.60 -10.66 -12.59
C SER A 220 -10.17 -9.40 -13.35
N PRO A 221 -11.06 -8.75 -14.12
CA PRO A 221 -10.76 -7.45 -14.76
C PRO A 221 -10.21 -6.41 -13.77
N ARG A 222 -10.64 -6.48 -12.51
CA ARG A 222 -10.14 -5.66 -11.40
C ARG A 222 -8.66 -5.90 -11.11
N ASP A 223 -8.24 -7.16 -11.05
CA ASP A 223 -6.84 -7.55 -10.79
C ASP A 223 -5.92 -7.06 -11.91
N THR A 224 -6.38 -7.15 -13.17
CA THR A 224 -5.66 -6.60 -14.33
C THR A 224 -5.51 -5.09 -14.21
N ARG A 225 -6.59 -4.37 -13.90
CA ARG A 225 -6.57 -2.91 -13.75
C ARG A 225 -5.65 -2.44 -12.63
N THR A 226 -5.72 -3.05 -11.44
CA THR A 226 -4.83 -2.69 -10.31
C THR A 226 -3.35 -2.92 -10.64
N THR A 227 -3.05 -4.00 -11.37
CA THR A 227 -1.69 -4.28 -11.86
C THR A 227 -1.20 -3.22 -12.84
N MET A 228 -2.05 -2.77 -13.75
CA MET A 228 -1.73 -1.67 -14.68
C MET A 228 -1.50 -0.35 -13.95
N ILE A 229 -2.34 -0.03 -12.96
CA ILE A 229 -2.20 1.18 -12.12
C ILE A 229 -0.88 1.14 -11.35
N LEU A 230 -0.57 0.01 -10.69
CA LEU A 230 0.68 -0.13 -9.96
C LEU A 230 1.88 0.02 -10.89
N ASN A 231 1.86 -0.61 -12.07
CA ASN A 231 2.95 -0.49 -13.04
C ASN A 231 3.16 0.97 -13.50
N ALA A 232 2.09 1.67 -13.86
CA ALA A 232 2.17 3.09 -14.23
C ALA A 232 2.67 3.95 -13.06
N THR A 233 2.25 3.64 -11.83
CA THR A 233 2.70 4.34 -10.61
C THR A 233 4.18 4.11 -10.34
N CYS A 234 4.71 2.92 -10.65
CA CYS A 234 6.14 2.63 -10.54
C CYS A 234 6.97 3.54 -11.46
N ASP A 235 6.54 3.72 -12.71
CA ASP A 235 7.23 4.60 -13.66
C ASP A 235 7.17 6.07 -13.23
N LEU A 236 6.01 6.53 -12.76
CA LEU A 236 5.85 7.87 -12.19
C LEU A 236 6.77 8.09 -10.98
N SER A 237 6.84 7.11 -10.10
CA SER A 237 7.65 7.15 -8.87
C SER A 237 9.15 7.25 -9.18
N ILE A 238 9.61 6.57 -10.23
CA ILE A 238 10.98 6.72 -10.73
C ILE A 238 11.23 8.15 -11.23
N ILE A 239 10.31 8.73 -12.00
CA ILE A 239 10.43 10.11 -12.51
C ILE A 239 10.43 11.11 -11.34
N TYR A 240 9.54 10.94 -10.37
CA TYR A 240 9.48 11.74 -9.15
C TYR A 240 10.79 11.69 -8.38
N ASN A 241 11.31 10.49 -8.13
CA ASN A 241 12.55 10.34 -7.38
C ASN A 241 13.75 10.93 -8.12
N LYS A 242 13.89 10.70 -9.44
CA LYS A 242 14.93 11.35 -10.26
C LYS A 242 14.86 12.87 -10.19
N THR A 243 13.66 13.44 -10.24
CA THR A 243 13.42 14.88 -10.17
C THR A 243 13.83 15.42 -8.80
N MET A 244 13.46 14.72 -7.73
CA MET A 244 13.81 15.12 -6.37
C MET A 244 15.31 14.98 -6.08
N GLU A 245 15.98 13.93 -6.57
CA GLU A 245 17.43 13.79 -6.47
C GLU A 245 18.17 14.93 -7.18
N TYR A 246 17.68 15.34 -8.35
CA TYR A 246 18.21 16.51 -9.02
C TYR A 246 18.01 17.77 -8.17
N ASN A 247 16.79 18.00 -7.66
CA ASN A 247 16.46 19.17 -6.83
C ASN A 247 17.20 19.21 -5.48
N LYS A 248 17.56 18.07 -4.90
CA LYS A 248 18.35 18.04 -3.65
C LYS A 248 19.77 18.56 -3.84
N ASN A 249 20.34 18.35 -5.04
CA ASN A 249 21.72 18.73 -5.35
C ASN A 249 21.83 20.13 -5.97
N VAL A 250 20.80 20.97 -5.81
CA VAL A 250 20.73 22.34 -6.37
C VAL A 250 21.91 23.22 -5.99
N GLU A 251 22.50 23.03 -4.82
CA GLU A 251 23.69 23.78 -4.38
C GLU A 251 24.96 23.40 -5.15
N SER A 252 24.96 22.24 -5.82
CA SER A 252 26.11 21.72 -6.57
C SER A 252 26.19 22.23 -8.01
N TYR A 253 25.21 23.00 -8.49
CA TYR A 253 25.17 23.57 -9.84
C TYR A 253 24.54 24.97 -9.86
N GLU A 254 24.89 25.79 -10.86
CA GLU A 254 24.29 27.13 -11.02
C GLU A 254 22.85 27.03 -11.52
N LEU A 255 21.89 27.34 -10.65
CA LEU A 255 20.46 27.38 -11.00
C LEU A 255 20.18 28.33 -12.17
N GLY A 256 19.31 27.88 -13.08
CA GLY A 256 18.85 28.70 -14.20
C GLY A 256 19.86 28.91 -15.31
N ASN A 257 21.05 28.31 -15.25
CA ASN A 257 21.94 28.23 -16.40
C ASN A 257 21.35 27.30 -17.48
N GLU A 258 21.94 27.32 -18.68
CA GLU A 258 21.45 26.54 -19.82
C GLU A 258 21.37 25.03 -19.52
N ALA A 259 22.36 24.49 -18.79
CA ALA A 259 22.39 23.07 -18.42
C ALA A 259 21.27 22.70 -17.44
N ASP A 260 20.98 23.53 -16.44
CA ASP A 260 19.91 23.33 -15.47
C ASP A 260 18.54 23.38 -16.16
N ILE A 261 18.32 24.40 -17.01
CA ILE A 261 17.09 24.52 -17.80
C ILE A 261 16.91 23.30 -18.69
N TYR A 262 17.95 22.88 -19.42
CA TYR A 262 17.90 21.70 -20.28
C TYR A 262 17.54 20.44 -19.48
N LYS A 263 18.16 20.24 -18.31
CA LYS A 263 17.88 19.07 -17.47
C LYS A 263 16.44 19.06 -16.95
N ARG A 264 15.90 20.21 -16.54
CA ARG A 264 14.51 20.34 -16.07
C ARG A 264 13.50 20.10 -17.20
N VAL A 265 13.76 20.65 -18.39
CA VAL A 265 12.95 20.39 -19.59
C VAL A 265 12.97 18.91 -19.95
N SER A 266 14.13 18.25 -19.87
CA SER A 266 14.24 16.80 -20.08
C SER A 266 13.42 15.99 -19.08
N LEU A 267 13.46 16.32 -17.78
CA LEU A 267 12.65 15.66 -16.75
C LEU A 267 11.15 15.88 -16.97
N PHE A 268 10.76 17.09 -17.36
CA PHE A 268 9.37 17.39 -17.74
C PHE A 268 8.94 16.59 -18.97
N GLY A 269 9.82 16.44 -19.97
CA GLY A 269 9.61 15.58 -21.13
C GLY A 269 9.39 14.12 -20.76
N GLU A 270 10.17 13.55 -19.83
CA GLU A 270 9.94 12.19 -19.30
C GLU A 270 8.53 12.05 -18.71
N LEU A 271 8.06 13.04 -17.93
CA LEU A 271 6.72 13.06 -17.35
C LEU A 271 5.62 13.16 -18.43
N GLN A 272 5.83 13.97 -19.47
CA GLN A 272 4.87 14.08 -20.59
C GLN A 272 4.75 12.76 -21.36
N VAL A 273 5.88 12.13 -21.69
CA VAL A 273 5.91 10.82 -22.36
C VAL A 273 5.20 9.76 -21.51
N TRP A 274 5.45 9.71 -20.20
CA TRP A 274 4.73 8.82 -19.29
C TRP A 274 3.22 9.08 -19.32
N ARG A 275 2.81 10.34 -19.23
CA ARG A 275 1.39 10.73 -19.21
C ARG A 275 0.66 10.32 -20.48
N GLU A 276 1.30 10.55 -21.63
CA GLU A 276 0.75 10.20 -22.94
C GLU A 276 0.70 8.68 -23.14
N GLY A 277 1.74 7.97 -22.68
CA GLY A 277 1.88 6.52 -22.81
C GLY A 277 1.00 5.66 -21.88
N MET A 278 0.31 6.25 -20.90
CA MET A 278 -0.58 5.49 -20.01
C MET A 278 -1.71 4.79 -20.80
N PRO A 279 -2.04 3.52 -20.50
CA PRO A 279 -3.13 2.81 -21.17
C PRO A 279 -4.48 3.51 -21.02
N GLN A 280 -5.30 3.43 -22.06
CA GLN A 280 -6.61 4.06 -22.11
C GLN A 280 -7.52 3.57 -20.98
N GLU A 281 -7.41 2.29 -20.63
CA GLU A 281 -8.17 1.63 -19.57
C GLU A 281 -7.89 2.23 -18.19
N VAL A 282 -6.68 2.74 -17.95
CA VAL A 282 -6.32 3.46 -16.72
C VAL A 282 -6.85 4.90 -16.76
N LYS A 283 -6.96 5.49 -17.95
CA LYS A 283 -7.49 6.85 -18.18
C LYS A 283 -9.02 6.91 -18.12
N GLU A 284 -9.70 5.85 -18.53
CA GLU A 284 -11.16 5.80 -18.67
C GLU A 284 -11.87 5.41 -17.35
N THR A 285 -13.00 6.06 -17.11
CA THR A 285 -13.87 5.84 -15.95
C THR A 285 -14.87 4.73 -16.25
N THR A 286 -14.85 3.62 -15.52
CA THR A 286 -16.01 2.72 -15.48
C THR A 286 -16.94 3.11 -14.31
N PRO A 287 -18.25 2.86 -14.38
CA PRO A 287 -19.20 3.22 -13.32
C PRO A 287 -18.94 2.54 -11.97
N PHE A 288 -18.07 1.53 -11.92
CA PHE A 288 -17.68 0.78 -10.73
C PHE A 288 -16.36 1.27 -10.11
N ASP A 289 -15.66 2.20 -10.77
CA ASP A 289 -14.40 2.72 -10.28
C ASP A 289 -14.64 3.82 -9.25
N SER A 290 -14.04 3.64 -8.08
CA SER A 290 -13.90 4.72 -7.10
C SER A 290 -13.26 5.94 -7.75
N SER A 291 -13.78 7.12 -7.41
CA SER A 291 -13.13 8.36 -7.82
C SER A 291 -11.73 8.61 -7.24
N ALA A 292 -11.27 7.73 -6.33
CA ALA A 292 -10.00 7.84 -5.62
C ALA A 292 -8.77 7.32 -6.40
N TYR A 293 -8.96 6.70 -7.59
CA TYR A 293 -7.90 6.00 -8.30
C TYR A 293 -7.34 6.72 -9.54
N PHE A 294 -7.52 8.03 -9.62
CA PHE A 294 -7.22 8.76 -10.85
C PHE A 294 -5.85 9.44 -10.80
N LEU A 295 -4.96 8.97 -11.67
CA LEU A 295 -3.78 9.70 -12.11
C LEU A 295 -4.18 10.55 -13.34
N ARG A 296 -4.55 11.82 -13.15
CA ARG A 296 -4.88 12.78 -14.24
C ARG A 296 -3.73 13.72 -14.55
#